data_AF-A0A7L8D3X8-F1
#
_entry.id   AF-A0A7L8D3X8-F1
#
_cell.length_a   1.000
_cell.length_b   1.000
_cell.length_c   1.000
_cell.angle_alpha   90.00
_cell.angle_beta   90.00
_cell.angle_gamma   90.00
#
_symmetry.space_group_name_H-M   'P 1'
#
loop_
_entity.id
_entity.type
_entity.pdbx_description
1 polymer ?
#
loop_
_entity_poly.entity_id
_entity_poly.type
_entity_poly.pdbx_seq_one_letter_code
_entity_poly.pdbx_strand_id
1 'polypeptide(L)'
;MSIERSASRPVDERGLGLLEIVISMFLISLIAISFIPVLVSGLRASEANSTIATATRLVAQVTDRALDQAPNTCAALQILGGTSTQVDAQGVTIEVVTTVPDLATCVEKSTNLVRVVAQDASDGSTLAESRTLLFLPGTSP
;
A
#
# COMPACT_ATOMS: atom_id res chain seq x y z
N MET A 1 32.82 -68.19 -40.18
CA MET A 1 31.83 -67.13 -39.95
C MET A 1 32.12 -66.57 -38.56
N SER A 2 32.96 -65.53 -38.51
CA SER A 2 33.55 -65.00 -37.28
C SER A 2 32.71 -63.84 -36.77
N ILE A 3 32.23 -63.94 -35.53
CA ILE A 3 31.52 -62.85 -34.85
C ILE A 3 32.57 -62.08 -34.05
N GLU A 4 32.98 -60.92 -34.57
CA GLU A 4 33.75 -59.94 -33.79
C GLU A 4 32.83 -59.33 -32.73
N ARG A 5 33.03 -59.71 -31.46
CA ARG A 5 32.47 -58.98 -30.32
C ARG A 5 33.20 -57.64 -30.23
N SER A 6 32.54 -56.58 -30.64
CA SER A 6 32.96 -55.21 -30.35
C SER A 6 32.89 -55.00 -28.83
N ALA A 7 34.05 -55.03 -28.17
CA ALA A 7 34.18 -54.73 -26.76
C ALA A 7 34.04 -53.22 -26.55
N SER A 8 32.86 -52.78 -26.12
CA SER A 8 32.65 -51.42 -25.63
C SER A 8 33.53 -51.18 -24.41
N ARG A 9 34.55 -50.33 -24.55
CA ARG A 9 35.34 -49.83 -23.41
C ARG A 9 34.38 -49.16 -22.42
N PRO A 10 34.39 -49.52 -21.12
CA PRO A 10 33.73 -48.70 -20.12
C PRO A 10 34.51 -47.38 -20.07
N VAL A 11 33.90 -46.30 -20.56
CA VAL A 11 34.38 -44.94 -20.31
C VAL A 11 34.34 -44.76 -18.79
N ASP A 12 35.49 -44.45 -18.21
CA ASP A 12 35.67 -44.35 -16.77
C ASP A 12 35.00 -43.06 -16.26
N GLU A 13 33.71 -43.13 -15.91
CA GLU A 13 32.90 -42.02 -15.39
C GLU A 13 33.19 -41.69 -13.91
N ARG A 14 34.22 -42.28 -13.30
CA ARG A 14 34.46 -42.22 -11.84
C ARG A 14 35.06 -40.91 -11.34
N GLY A 15 35.41 -39.98 -12.23
CA GLY A 15 36.07 -38.71 -11.86
C GLY A 15 35.20 -37.45 -11.94
N LEU A 16 34.02 -37.49 -12.59
CA LEU A 16 33.20 -36.28 -12.81
C LEU A 16 32.07 -36.10 -11.78
N GLY A 17 31.61 -37.16 -11.12
CA GLY A 17 30.40 -37.12 -10.28
C GLY A 17 30.50 -36.24 -9.03
N LEU A 18 31.61 -36.31 -8.27
CA LEU A 18 31.79 -35.48 -7.07
C LEU A 18 31.98 -33.99 -7.42
N LEU A 19 32.70 -33.71 -8.50
CA LEU A 19 32.92 -32.34 -8.98
C LEU A 19 31.60 -31.70 -9.45
N GLU A 20 30.79 -32.45 -10.21
CA GLU A 20 29.49 -31.97 -10.69
C GLU A 20 28.52 -31.65 -9.54
N ILE A 21 28.52 -32.44 -8.46
CA ILE A 21 27.73 -32.15 -7.26
C ILE A 21 28.18 -30.85 -6.62
N VAL A 22 29.49 -30.66 -6.45
CA VAL A 22 30.05 -29.42 -5.87
C VAL A 22 29.71 -28.20 -6.74
N ILE A 23 29.84 -28.33 -8.07
CA ILE A 23 29.50 -27.26 -9.01
C ILE A 23 28.00 -26.97 -8.97
N SER A 24 27.14 -27.99 -8.94
CA SER A 24 25.69 -27.82 -8.88
C SER A 24 25.24 -27.13 -7.59
N MET A 25 25.78 -27.52 -6.43
CA MET A 25 25.49 -26.84 -5.17
C MET A 25 26.01 -25.41 -5.15
N PHE A 26 27.16 -25.15 -5.78
CA PHE A 26 27.70 -23.81 -5.93
C PHE A 26 26.81 -22.95 -6.84
N LEU A 27 26.38 -23.47 -7.99
CA LEU A 27 25.46 -22.78 -8.90
C LEU A 27 24.11 -22.51 -8.24
N ILE A 28 23.55 -23.47 -7.51
CA ILE A 28 22.30 -23.29 -6.75
C ILE A 28 22.48 -22.19 -5.70
N SER A 29 23.61 -22.15 -5.00
CA SER A 29 23.90 -21.11 -4.00
C SER A 29 23.99 -19.73 -4.62
N LEU A 30 24.66 -19.59 -5.77
CA LEU A 30 24.75 -18.31 -6.49
C LEU A 30 23.38 -17.84 -6.98
N ILE A 31 22.55 -18.76 -7.47
CA ILE A 31 21.19 -18.47 -7.88
C ILE A 31 20.33 -18.06 -6.68
N ALA A 32 20.45 -18.74 -5.54
CA ALA A 32 19.70 -18.37 -4.34
C ALA A 32 20.07 -16.95 -3.85
N ILE A 33 21.36 -16.60 -3.86
CA ILE A 33 21.84 -15.27 -3.47
C ILE A 33 21.35 -14.19 -4.44
N SER A 34 21.25 -14.49 -5.74
CA SER A 34 20.80 -13.53 -6.74
C SER A 34 19.32 -13.16 -6.60
N PHE A 35 18.51 -13.97 -5.91
CA PHE A 35 17.10 -13.68 -5.62
C PHE A 35 16.87 -12.81 -4.37
N ILE A 36 17.87 -12.63 -3.50
CA ILE A 36 17.73 -11.80 -2.28
C ILE A 36 17.23 -10.38 -2.59
N PRO A 37 17.75 -9.65 -3.60
CA PRO A 37 17.28 -8.30 -3.91
C PRO A 37 15.79 -8.25 -4.28
N VAL A 38 15.29 -9.29 -4.96
CA VAL A 38 13.88 -9.40 -5.34
C VAL A 38 13.03 -9.57 -4.08
N LEU A 39 13.46 -10.42 -3.13
CA LEU A 39 12.75 -10.61 -1.87
C LEU A 39 12.69 -9.31 -1.05
N VAL A 40 13.80 -8.59 -0.93
CA VAL A 40 13.84 -7.28 -0.24
C VAL A 40 12.92 -6.28 -0.91
N SER A 41 12.89 -6.25 -2.24
CA SER A 41 12.00 -5.36 -2.99
C SER A 41 10.53 -5.70 -2.76
N GLY A 42 10.18 -6.98 -2.72
CA GLY A 42 8.83 -7.45 -2.41
C GLY A 42 8.38 -7.07 -1.00
N LEU A 43 9.25 -7.22 0.00
CA LEU A 43 8.95 -6.83 1.39
C LEU A 43 8.69 -5.34 1.51
N ARG A 44 9.56 -4.49 0.94
CA ARG A 44 9.37 -3.03 0.94
C ARG A 44 8.07 -2.61 0.26
N ALA A 45 7.74 -3.25 -0.86
CA ALA A 45 6.47 -2.99 -1.55
C ALA A 45 5.27 -3.39 -0.69
N SER A 46 5.37 -4.49 0.08
CA SER A 46 4.32 -4.92 1.00
C SER A 46 4.13 -3.95 2.17
N GLU A 47 5.21 -3.39 2.72
CA GLU A 47 5.15 -2.36 3.76
C GLU A 47 4.43 -1.11 3.25
N ALA A 48 4.86 -0.58 2.09
CA ALA A 48 4.24 0.59 1.47
C ALA A 48 2.74 0.37 1.19
N ASN A 49 2.37 -0.80 0.67
CA ASN A 49 0.97 -1.14 0.41
C ASN A 49 0.15 -1.25 1.71
N SER A 50 0.74 -1.75 2.80
CA SER A 50 0.08 -1.81 4.11
C SER A 50 -0.23 -0.42 4.65
N THR A 51 0.72 0.51 4.55
CA THR A 51 0.53 1.92 4.94
C THR A 51 -0.55 2.59 4.10
N ILE A 52 -0.53 2.42 2.76
CA ILE A 52 -1.56 2.96 1.86
C ILE A 52 -2.95 2.39 2.18
N ALA A 53 -3.05 1.10 2.47
CA ALA A 53 -4.31 0.48 2.85
C ALA A 53 -4.85 1.04 4.18
N THR A 54 -3.96 1.32 5.14
CA THR A 54 -4.32 1.96 6.41
C THR A 54 -4.80 3.40 6.18
N ALA A 55 -4.07 4.19 5.40
CA ALA A 55 -4.47 5.54 5.01
C ALA A 55 -5.85 5.56 4.32
N THR A 56 -6.09 4.63 3.40
CA THR A 56 -7.38 4.50 2.69
C THR A 56 -8.52 4.18 3.66
N ARG A 57 -8.30 3.25 4.61
CA ARG A 57 -9.31 2.94 5.64
C ARG A 57 -9.62 4.14 6.52
N LEU A 58 -8.62 4.94 6.87
CA LEU A 58 -8.80 6.15 7.65
C LEU A 58 -9.63 7.20 6.91
N VAL A 59 -9.28 7.45 5.66
CA VAL A 59 -10.02 8.36 4.78
C VAL A 59 -11.47 7.90 4.63
N ALA A 60 -11.71 6.60 4.44
CA ALA A 60 -13.05 6.04 4.36
C ALA A 60 -13.82 6.26 5.67
N GLN A 61 -13.25 5.92 6.83
CA GLN A 61 -13.89 6.12 8.14
C GLN A 61 -14.29 7.58 8.40
N VAL A 62 -13.43 8.53 8.04
CA VAL A 62 -13.73 9.96 8.18
C VAL A 62 -14.81 10.40 7.20
N THR A 63 -14.77 9.90 5.96
CA THR A 63 -15.81 10.17 4.96
C THR A 63 -17.17 9.61 5.40
N ASP A 64 -17.20 8.39 5.92
CA ASP A 64 -18.43 7.76 6.42
C ASP A 64 -18.98 8.51 7.64
N ARG A 65 -18.11 8.90 8.59
CA ARG A 65 -18.50 9.73 9.73
C ARG A 65 -19.09 11.07 9.27
N ALA A 66 -18.53 11.69 8.24
CA ALA A 66 -19.06 12.93 7.67
C ALA A 66 -20.48 12.76 7.14
N LEU A 67 -20.75 11.65 6.45
CA LEU A 67 -22.07 11.32 5.92
C LEU A 67 -23.06 10.98 7.05
N ASP A 68 -22.63 10.21 8.05
CA ASP A 68 -23.46 9.81 9.19
C ASP A 68 -23.88 11.00 10.06
N GLN A 69 -22.99 12.00 10.23
CA GLN A 69 -23.32 13.21 10.99
C GLN A 69 -24.33 14.12 10.28
N ALA A 70 -24.47 14.00 8.95
CA ALA A 70 -25.42 14.74 8.13
C ALA A 70 -25.62 16.21 8.59
N PRO A 71 -24.56 17.04 8.55
CA PRO A 71 -24.63 18.41 9.06
C PRO A 71 -25.73 19.20 8.35
N ASN A 72 -26.57 19.85 9.15
CA ASN A 72 -27.72 20.60 8.62
C ASN A 72 -27.37 22.03 8.20
N THR A 73 -26.25 22.58 8.71
CA THR A 73 -25.85 23.99 8.50
C THR A 73 -24.37 24.11 8.19
N CYS A 74 -23.98 25.25 7.64
CA CYS A 74 -22.56 25.56 7.37
C CYS A 74 -21.71 25.62 8.65
N ALA A 75 -22.30 26.04 9.77
CA ALA A 75 -21.62 26.04 11.07
C ALA A 75 -21.39 24.61 11.59
N ALA A 76 -22.35 23.71 11.42
CA ALA A 76 -22.19 22.30 11.78
C ALA A 76 -21.13 21.62 10.90
N LEU A 77 -21.07 21.99 9.62
CA LEU A 77 -20.05 21.46 8.70
C LEU A 77 -18.62 21.84 9.12
N GLN A 78 -18.40 23.02 9.73
CA GLN A 78 -17.06 23.39 10.22
C GLN A 78 -16.50 22.46 11.29
N ILE A 79 -17.37 21.89 12.13
CA ILE A 79 -16.97 20.99 13.22
C ILE A 79 -16.33 19.73 12.65
N LEU A 80 -16.69 19.36 11.43
CA LEU A 80 -16.14 18.24 10.71
C LEU A 80 -14.72 18.51 10.17
N GLY A 81 -14.39 19.79 9.96
CA GLY A 81 -13.07 20.23 9.54
C GLY A 81 -12.06 20.03 10.67
N GLY A 82 -10.86 19.57 10.31
CA GLY A 82 -9.80 19.37 11.29
C GLY A 82 -8.74 18.37 10.84
N THR A 83 -7.78 18.16 11.72
CA THR A 83 -6.65 17.27 11.50
C THR A 83 -6.60 16.24 12.61
N SER A 84 -6.41 14.97 12.24
CA SER A 84 -6.14 13.87 13.18
C SER A 84 -4.87 13.15 12.76
N THR A 85 -4.10 12.65 13.72
CA THR A 85 -2.91 11.86 13.45
C THR A 85 -3.08 10.43 13.96
N GLN A 86 -2.53 9.47 13.23
CA GLN A 86 -2.46 8.06 13.64
C GLN A 86 -1.14 7.45 13.21
N VAL A 87 -0.56 6.63 14.07
CA VAL A 87 0.63 5.83 13.74
C VAL A 87 0.18 4.46 13.23
N ASP A 88 0.69 4.04 12.08
CA ASP A 88 0.41 2.71 11.53
C ASP A 88 1.29 1.61 12.18
N ALA A 89 1.10 0.35 11.77
CA ALA A 89 1.86 -0.77 12.30
C ALA A 89 3.33 -0.78 11.86
N GLN A 90 3.67 0.00 10.83
CA GLN A 90 5.01 0.16 10.26
C GLN A 90 5.76 1.34 10.92
N GLY A 91 5.09 2.10 11.78
CA GLY A 91 5.65 3.27 12.47
C GLY A 91 5.54 4.57 11.67
N VAL A 92 4.84 4.57 10.54
CA VAL A 92 4.56 5.77 9.75
C VAL A 92 3.47 6.57 10.43
N THR A 93 3.71 7.87 10.63
CA THR A 93 2.71 8.78 11.18
C THR A 93 1.86 9.33 10.04
N ILE A 94 0.60 8.90 9.98
CA ILE A 94 -0.38 9.33 9.00
C ILE A 94 -1.17 10.50 9.59
N GLU A 95 -1.13 11.63 8.91
CA GLU A 95 -1.95 12.81 9.20
C GLU A 95 -3.18 12.80 8.28
N VAL A 96 -4.37 12.87 8.85
CA VAL A 96 -5.64 12.90 8.12
C VAL A 96 -6.22 14.30 8.26
N VAL A 97 -6.22 15.04 7.16
CA VAL A 97 -6.72 16.41 7.06
C VAL A 97 -8.09 16.40 6.40
N THR A 98 -9.09 16.91 7.11
CA THR A 98 -10.45 17.11 6.58
C THR A 98 -10.66 18.58 6.29
N THR A 99 -10.80 18.91 5.01
CA THR A 99 -11.06 20.26 4.52
C THR A 99 -12.53 20.41 4.15
N VAL A 100 -13.16 21.43 4.73
CA VAL A 100 -14.53 21.87 4.47
C VAL A 100 -14.51 23.29 3.91
N PRO A 101 -15.53 23.74 3.16
CA PRO A 101 -15.58 25.11 2.68
C PRO A 101 -15.66 26.08 3.86
N ASP A 102 -15.04 27.25 3.74
CA ASP A 102 -15.12 28.32 4.74
C ASP A 102 -16.58 28.80 4.91
N LEU A 103 -16.96 29.28 6.10
CA LEU A 103 -18.29 29.88 6.35
C LEU A 103 -18.68 30.91 5.29
N ALA A 104 -17.73 31.73 4.82
CA ALA A 104 -17.98 32.77 3.84
C ALA A 104 -18.35 32.23 2.44
N THR A 105 -17.95 30.99 2.15
CA THR A 105 -18.15 30.33 0.85
C THR A 105 -19.14 29.17 0.90
N CYS A 106 -19.50 28.72 2.10
CA CYS A 106 -20.46 27.67 2.31
C CYS A 106 -21.87 28.16 2.03
N VAL A 107 -22.63 27.37 1.27
CA VAL A 107 -24.00 27.70 0.85
C VAL A 107 -24.96 26.65 1.41
N GLU A 108 -25.94 27.09 2.20
CA GLU A 108 -27.04 26.24 2.66
C GLU A 108 -28.04 25.95 1.53
N LYS A 109 -28.83 24.87 1.67
CA LYS A 109 -29.72 24.32 0.64
C LYS A 109 -28.99 23.96 -0.66
N SER A 110 -27.71 23.64 -0.55
CA SER A 110 -26.82 23.27 -1.64
C SER A 110 -25.91 22.11 -1.22
N THR A 111 -25.28 21.48 -2.20
CA THR A 111 -24.18 20.56 -1.97
C THR A 111 -22.87 21.33 -1.77
N ASN A 112 -22.08 20.88 -0.81
CA ASN A 112 -20.79 21.44 -0.45
C ASN A 112 -19.73 20.34 -0.52
N LEU A 113 -18.55 20.66 -1.05
CA LEU A 113 -17.46 19.70 -1.20
C LEU A 113 -16.71 19.53 0.11
N VAL A 114 -16.66 18.30 0.62
CA VAL A 114 -15.77 17.90 1.71
C VAL A 114 -14.64 17.06 1.13
N ARG A 115 -13.41 17.41 1.51
CA ARG A 115 -12.21 16.69 1.10
C ARG A 115 -11.52 16.11 2.31
N VAL A 116 -11.14 14.84 2.22
CA VAL A 116 -10.38 14.15 3.26
C VAL A 116 -9.09 13.65 2.61
N VAL A 117 -7.95 14.04 3.15
CA VAL A 117 -6.62 13.66 2.66
C VAL A 117 -5.87 12.97 3.79
N ALA A 118 -5.36 11.77 3.56
CA ALA A 118 -4.36 11.14 4.41
C ALA A 118 -2.98 11.35 3.79
N GLN A 119 -2.07 11.92 4.56
CA GLN A 119 -0.69 12.23 4.16
C GLN A 119 0.30 11.69 5.18
N ASP A 120 1.52 11.38 4.74
CA ASP A 120 2.62 11.10 5.67
C ASP A 120 3.02 12.42 6.36
N ALA A 121 3.05 12.43 7.69
CA ALA A 121 3.36 13.61 8.47
C ALA A 121 4.82 14.06 8.35
N SER A 122 5.71 13.18 7.87
CA SER A 122 7.14 13.43 7.76
C SER A 122 7.50 14.26 6.53
N ASP A 123 6.86 13.98 5.40
CA ASP A 123 7.17 14.58 4.09
C ASP A 123 5.96 15.25 3.40
N GLY A 124 4.75 15.09 3.95
CA GLY A 124 3.51 15.63 3.39
C GLY A 124 2.99 14.90 2.15
N SER A 125 3.54 13.74 1.82
CA SER A 125 3.11 12.97 0.64
C SER A 125 1.68 12.44 0.82
N THR A 126 0.82 12.66 -0.17
CA THR A 126 -0.55 12.13 -0.15
C THR A 126 -0.54 10.62 -0.36
N LEU A 127 -1.05 9.90 0.64
CA LEU A 127 -1.19 8.44 0.62
C LEU A 127 -2.59 8.03 0.13
N ALA A 128 -3.62 8.78 0.50
CA ALA A 128 -4.99 8.55 0.07
C ALA A 128 -5.81 9.85 0.10
N GLU A 129 -6.79 9.98 -0.80
CA GLU A 129 -7.69 11.14 -0.86
C GLU A 129 -9.12 10.68 -1.16
N SER A 130 -10.09 11.33 -0.51
CA SER A 130 -11.52 11.21 -0.80
C SER A 130 -12.14 12.60 -0.95
N ARG A 131 -13.12 12.69 -1.84
CA ARG A 131 -13.93 13.88 -2.09
C ARG A 131 -15.38 13.48 -2.10
N THR A 132 -16.18 14.10 -1.24
CA THR A 132 -17.61 13.84 -1.14
C THR A 132 -18.39 15.15 -1.18
N LEU A 133 -19.63 15.08 -1.66
CA LEU A 133 -20.55 16.20 -1.70
C LEU A 133 -21.61 15.99 -0.62
N LEU A 134 -21.66 16.91 0.35
CA LEU A 134 -22.68 16.90 1.41
C LEU A 134 -23.75 17.95 1.10
N PHE A 135 -25.00 17.52 1.04
CA PHE A 135 -26.14 18.43 0.95
C PHE A 135 -26.47 18.98 2.34
N LEU A 136 -26.51 20.31 2.47
CA LEU A 136 -26.87 21.00 3.70
C LEU A 136 -28.32 21.50 3.58
N PRO A 137 -29.31 20.93 4.27
CA PRO A 137 -30.71 21.38 4.17
C PRO A 137 -30.97 22.80 4.73
N GLY A 138 -30.05 23.35 5.53
CA GLY A 138 -30.26 24.56 6.31
C GLY A 138 -31.13 24.29 7.55
N THR A 139 -31.34 25.31 8.38
CA THR A 139 -32.37 25.24 9.42
C THR A 139 -33.74 25.33 8.76
N SER A 140 -34.64 24.37 9.03
CA SER A 140 -36.04 24.51 8.62
C SER A 140 -36.63 25.80 9.23
N PRO A 141 -37.53 26.50 8.52
CA PRO A 141 -38.37 27.51 9.18
C PRO A 141 -39.23 26.88 10.29
#